data_AF-A0A815HKQ3-F1
#
_entry.id   AF-A0A815HKQ3-F1
#
_cell.length_a   1.000
_cell.length_b   1.000
_cell.length_c   1.000
_cell.angle_alpha   90.00
_cell.angle_beta   90.00
_cell.angle_gamma   90.00
#
_symmetry.space_group_name_H-M   'P 1'
#
loop_
_entity.id
_entity.type
_entity.pdbx_description
1 polymer ?
#
loop_
_entity_poly.entity_id
_entity_poly.type
_entity_poly.pdbx_seq_one_letter_code
_entity_poly.pdbx_strand_id
1 'polypeptide(L)'
;MSDRDDFSELIGSARNVTKCSSFYFNGRIRYGTKGEKVEERFLCMNAFRVYICSIKIPVKIESQFNILSIKLIDRTSDSHVIIETEEKQVHSLYSLHDKASIQPFLLILIRNLHAVFPHRLQAIVEIRPENEYDKLLRLSNEYYEDILNGIRPCGGFSVRYECACDLYQSSCHKYVQNLIDNVFAHRVSREFTFREFESLTQKDWLPIIHALRHNEWFTKLTIENTKLSSENIDELCTVTRLCETIKDLRLVNCGLTKDFGTRFGHCLSVTCVENLDLSNNTLEDKGLINLSSSLQQRKLPLRSINLQSCSITHKSLQAFHTTLMNNTCLLKNLQTLNLSGNRIKEENCITILFSNNDNMLEELHLSDVEFSLESTSHGSKQIFDIIFNKISP
;
A
#
# COMPACT_ATOMS: atom_id res chain seq x y z
N MET A 1 -19.02 20.10 42.44
CA MET A 1 -17.90 19.23 42.83
C MET A 1 -18.10 17.83 42.27
N SER A 2 -19.30 17.23 42.35
CA SER A 2 -19.62 15.91 41.77
C SER A 2 -19.27 15.71 40.28
N ASP A 3 -19.69 16.63 39.39
CA ASP A 3 -19.49 16.41 37.93
C ASP A 3 -18.02 16.39 37.47
N ARG A 4 -17.12 17.06 38.21
CA ARG A 4 -15.69 17.07 37.88
C ARG A 4 -15.00 15.79 38.33
N ASP A 5 -15.39 15.27 39.48
CA ASP A 5 -14.86 14.01 40.03
C ASP A 5 -15.33 12.84 39.15
N ASP A 6 -16.62 12.82 38.78
CA ASP A 6 -17.18 11.83 37.86
C ASP A 6 -16.50 11.83 36.47
N PHE A 7 -16.16 13.01 35.95
CA PHE A 7 -15.46 13.12 34.66
C PHE A 7 -14.00 12.62 34.74
N SER A 8 -13.31 12.91 35.84
CA SER A 8 -11.95 12.41 36.08
C SER A 8 -11.92 10.89 36.22
N GLU A 9 -12.89 10.30 36.94
CA GLU A 9 -13.03 8.83 37.03
C GLU A 9 -13.31 8.20 35.67
N LEU A 10 -14.14 8.84 34.85
CA LEU A 10 -14.46 8.39 33.51
C LEU A 10 -13.24 8.38 32.59
N ILE A 11 -12.40 9.43 32.64
CA ILE A 11 -11.10 9.46 31.95
C ILE A 11 -10.21 8.32 32.44
N GLY A 12 -10.10 8.13 33.76
CA GLY A 12 -9.28 7.06 34.35
C GLY A 12 -9.73 5.66 33.89
N SER A 13 -11.03 5.42 33.90
CA SER A 13 -11.62 4.17 33.40
C SER A 13 -11.37 3.97 31.90
N ALA A 14 -11.53 5.02 31.09
CA ALA A 14 -11.26 4.96 29.65
C ALA A 14 -9.78 4.68 29.34
N ARG A 15 -8.84 5.29 30.07
CA ARG A 15 -7.40 5.03 29.94
C ARG A 15 -7.06 3.56 30.20
N ASN A 16 -7.69 2.96 31.22
CA ASN A 16 -7.47 1.55 31.55
C ASN A 16 -7.97 0.62 30.44
N VAL A 17 -9.16 0.87 29.89
CA VAL A 17 -9.76 -0.01 28.87
C VAL A 17 -9.11 0.15 27.50
N THR A 18 -8.71 1.38 27.15
CA THR A 18 -7.99 1.67 25.89
C THR A 18 -6.50 1.36 25.96
N LYS A 19 -5.96 1.08 27.16
CA LYS A 19 -4.51 0.97 27.44
C LYS A 19 -3.73 2.20 26.98
N CYS A 20 -4.37 3.37 27.01
CA CYS A 20 -3.80 4.64 26.55
C CYS A 20 -3.40 5.49 27.75
N SER A 21 -2.13 5.89 27.82
CA SER A 21 -1.59 6.69 28.93
C SER A 21 -2.12 8.13 28.92
N SER A 22 -2.34 8.70 27.73
CA SER A 22 -2.82 10.07 27.56
C SER A 22 -3.61 10.22 26.26
N PHE A 23 -4.70 10.98 26.33
CA PHE A 23 -5.52 11.30 25.17
C PHE A 23 -5.23 12.72 24.71
N TYR A 24 -5.12 12.92 23.40
CA TYR A 24 -5.06 14.26 22.81
C TYR A 24 -6.42 14.95 22.84
N PHE A 25 -7.49 14.16 22.71
CA PHE A 25 -8.86 14.63 22.87
C PHE A 25 -9.63 13.71 23.80
N ASN A 26 -10.42 14.28 24.70
CA ASN A 26 -11.44 13.54 25.45
C ASN A 26 -12.59 14.47 25.80
N GLY A 27 -13.83 13.95 25.70
CA GLY A 27 -15.02 14.74 25.95
C GLY A 27 -16.29 13.92 25.81
N ARG A 28 -17.34 14.35 26.50
CA ARG A 28 -18.69 13.81 26.28
C ARG A 28 -19.25 14.40 24.98
N ILE A 29 -19.95 13.58 24.21
CA ILE A 29 -20.56 13.93 22.93
C ILE A 29 -21.90 13.22 22.79
N ARG A 30 -22.68 13.59 21.80
CA ARG A 30 -23.80 12.79 21.31
C ARG A 30 -23.34 12.01 20.08
N TYR A 31 -23.61 10.71 20.03
CA TYR A 31 -23.13 9.81 18.99
C TYR A 31 -24.26 8.90 18.49
N GLY A 32 -24.25 8.61 17.19
CA GLY A 32 -25.08 7.57 16.59
C GLY A 32 -24.41 7.00 15.34
N THR A 33 -24.81 5.78 14.98
CA THR A 33 -24.51 5.20 13.67
C THR A 33 -25.76 5.22 12.78
N LYS A 34 -25.60 4.88 11.50
CA LYS A 34 -26.68 4.92 10.51
C LYS A 34 -27.88 4.06 10.96
N GLY A 35 -28.99 4.71 11.28
CA GLY A 35 -30.25 4.06 11.69
C GLY A 35 -30.38 3.83 13.20
N GLU A 36 -29.38 4.21 14.00
CA GLU A 36 -29.42 4.11 15.45
C GLU A 36 -29.85 5.43 16.11
N LYS A 37 -30.35 5.31 17.36
CA LYS A 37 -30.68 6.46 18.17
C LYS A 37 -29.40 7.18 18.60
N VAL A 38 -29.40 8.51 18.47
CA VAL A 38 -28.29 9.33 18.95
C VAL A 38 -28.33 9.44 20.47
N GLU A 39 -27.28 8.97 21.14
CA GLU A 39 -27.17 8.92 22.60
C GLU A 39 -25.88 9.60 23.09
N GLU A 40 -25.84 9.97 24.37
CA GLU A 40 -24.65 10.52 24.99
C GLU A 40 -23.57 9.44 25.17
N ARG A 41 -22.35 9.76 24.74
CA ARG A 41 -21.16 8.89 24.78
C ARG A 41 -19.92 9.68 25.18
N PHE A 42 -18.89 8.95 25.55
CA PHE A 42 -17.57 9.53 25.78
C PHE A 42 -16.67 9.27 24.58
N LEU A 43 -16.23 10.35 23.93
CA LEU A 43 -15.27 10.33 22.84
C LEU A 43 -13.88 10.56 23.42
N CYS A 44 -12.95 9.67 23.11
CA CYS A 44 -11.54 9.90 23.39
C CYS A 44 -10.67 9.47 22.20
N MET A 45 -9.52 10.13 22.04
CA MET A 45 -8.65 9.93 20.89
C MET A 45 -7.19 9.97 21.33
N ASN A 46 -6.42 8.97 20.90
CA ASN A 46 -4.95 9.02 20.95
C ASN A 46 -4.42 9.63 19.63
N ALA A 47 -3.14 9.46 19.28
CA ALA A 47 -2.63 10.02 18.02
C ALA A 47 -3.32 9.41 16.78
N PHE A 48 -3.69 8.13 16.82
CA PHE A 48 -3.99 7.33 15.64
C PHE A 48 -5.36 6.62 15.69
N ARG A 49 -6.04 6.66 16.83
CA ARG A 49 -7.28 5.92 17.06
C ARG A 49 -8.29 6.74 17.84
N VAL A 50 -9.52 6.67 17.36
CA VAL A 50 -10.70 7.28 17.96
C VAL A 50 -11.50 6.17 18.65
N TYR A 51 -11.91 6.42 19.89
CA TYR A 51 -12.72 5.51 20.69
C TYR A 51 -14.02 6.19 21.09
N ILE A 52 -15.12 5.46 20.89
CA ILE A 52 -16.45 5.81 21.38
C ILE A 52 -16.78 4.85 22.52
N CYS A 53 -17.00 5.42 23.71
CA CYS A 53 -17.19 4.64 24.92
C CYS A 53 -18.50 4.98 25.63
N SER A 54 -18.98 4.03 26.42
CA SER A 54 -20.12 4.25 27.31
C SER A 54 -19.80 5.28 28.38
N ILE A 55 -20.79 6.06 28.82
CA ILE A 55 -20.64 7.00 29.95
C ILE A 55 -20.73 6.35 31.33
N LYS A 56 -21.12 5.07 31.40
CA LYS A 56 -21.21 4.31 32.66
C LYS A 56 -19.83 3.78 33.06
N ILE A 57 -19.49 3.87 34.33
CA ILE A 57 -18.26 3.29 34.91
C ILE A 57 -18.60 1.87 35.41
N PRO A 58 -17.80 0.82 35.09
CA PRO A 58 -16.61 0.86 34.24
C PRO A 58 -16.96 1.11 32.77
N VAL A 59 -16.17 1.97 32.14
CA VAL A 59 -16.33 2.37 30.75
C VAL A 59 -16.18 1.14 29.84
N LYS A 60 -17.01 1.03 28.81
CA LYS A 60 -16.89 0.02 27.75
C LYS A 60 -16.66 0.69 26.40
N ILE A 61 -15.77 0.13 25.60
CA ILE A 61 -15.61 0.56 24.19
C ILE A 61 -16.79 0.00 23.41
N GLU A 62 -17.61 0.89 22.86
CA GLU A 62 -18.75 0.54 22.02
C GLU A 62 -18.37 0.56 20.54
N SER A 63 -17.50 1.50 20.15
CA SER A 63 -16.96 1.59 18.80
C SER A 63 -15.55 2.18 18.82
N GLN A 64 -14.75 1.84 17.82
CA GLN A 64 -13.41 2.41 17.63
C GLN A 64 -13.00 2.32 16.17
N PHE A 65 -12.17 3.25 15.73
CA PHE A 65 -11.56 3.21 14.40
C PHE A 65 -10.19 3.90 14.40
N ASN A 66 -9.28 3.39 13.58
CA ASN A 66 -7.98 4.01 13.34
C ASN A 66 -8.12 5.09 12.27
N ILE A 67 -7.34 6.17 12.36
CA ILE A 67 -7.46 7.31 11.43
C ILE A 67 -7.10 6.93 9.98
N LEU A 68 -6.31 5.88 9.75
CA LEU A 68 -6.00 5.37 8.40
C LEU A 68 -7.22 4.80 7.67
N SER A 69 -8.25 4.37 8.41
CA SER A 69 -9.46 3.83 7.78
C SER A 69 -10.46 4.92 7.38
N ILE A 70 -10.23 6.19 7.71
CA ILE A 70 -11.16 7.28 7.38
C ILE A 70 -11.15 7.52 5.86
N LYS A 71 -12.34 7.69 5.27
CA LYS A 71 -12.54 8.04 3.86
C LYS A 71 -13.30 9.33 3.65
N LEU A 72 -14.20 9.68 4.56
CA LEU A 72 -14.96 10.92 4.51
C LEU A 72 -14.96 11.59 5.88
N ILE A 73 -14.76 12.90 5.89
CA ILE A 73 -15.04 13.80 7.01
C ILE A 73 -15.99 14.86 6.49
N ASP A 74 -17.25 14.82 6.90
CA ASP A 74 -18.29 15.75 6.46
C ASP A 74 -18.76 16.61 7.63
N ARG A 75 -18.29 17.86 7.68
CA ARG A 75 -18.69 18.84 8.70
C ARG A 75 -19.99 19.51 8.28
N THR A 76 -21.10 18.90 8.67
CA THR A 76 -22.44 19.42 8.36
C THR A 76 -22.80 20.70 9.12
N SER A 77 -22.25 20.92 10.33
CA SER A 77 -22.42 22.14 11.13
C SER A 77 -21.25 22.32 12.12
N ASP A 78 -21.22 23.42 12.88
CA ASP A 78 -20.23 23.64 13.94
C ASP A 78 -20.34 22.66 15.11
N SER A 79 -21.49 21.99 15.24
CA SER A 79 -21.80 21.02 16.28
C SER A 79 -21.91 19.59 15.78
N HIS A 80 -21.82 19.32 14.47
CA HIS A 80 -22.05 17.99 13.91
C HIS A 80 -21.08 17.65 12.77
N VAL A 81 -20.38 16.53 12.93
CA VAL A 81 -19.51 15.92 11.91
C VAL A 81 -19.88 14.47 11.68
N ILE A 82 -19.82 14.05 10.42
CA ILE A 82 -19.96 12.66 9.99
C ILE A 82 -18.59 12.14 9.56
N ILE A 83 -18.21 10.97 10.04
CA ILE A 83 -16.99 10.26 9.62
C ILE A 83 -17.39 8.93 8.98
N GLU A 84 -16.94 8.67 7.76
CA GLU A 84 -17.09 7.37 7.08
C GLU A 84 -15.74 6.66 7.01
N THR A 85 -15.72 5.36 7.27
CA THR A 85 -14.52 4.51 7.20
C THR A 85 -14.53 3.57 5.98
N GLU A 86 -13.39 2.93 5.68
CA GLU A 86 -13.24 1.93 4.61
C GLU A 86 -14.26 0.79 4.67
N GLU A 87 -14.72 0.45 5.87
CA GLU A 87 -15.73 -0.60 6.10
C GLU A 87 -17.18 -0.09 5.90
N LYS A 88 -17.35 1.12 5.35
CA LYS A 88 -18.64 1.83 5.19
C LYS A 88 -19.38 2.05 6.51
N GLN A 89 -18.64 2.06 7.63
CA GLN A 89 -19.20 2.46 8.92
C GLN A 89 -19.33 3.98 8.95
N VAL A 90 -20.51 4.46 9.30
CA VAL A 90 -20.83 5.89 9.36
C VAL A 90 -21.01 6.30 10.81
N HIS A 91 -20.17 7.22 11.27
CA HIS A 91 -20.13 7.75 12.63
C HIS A 91 -20.63 9.19 12.64
N SER A 92 -21.82 9.43 13.20
CA SER A 92 -22.37 10.78 13.40
C SER A 92 -22.03 11.28 14.80
N LEU A 93 -21.21 12.34 14.87
CA LEU A 93 -20.67 12.91 16.10
C LEU A 93 -21.21 14.32 16.30
N TYR A 94 -21.91 14.53 17.41
CA TYR A 94 -22.53 15.80 17.78
C TYR A 94 -21.93 16.34 19.08
N SER A 95 -21.77 17.65 19.20
CA SER A 95 -21.46 18.28 20.48
C SER A 95 -22.66 18.14 21.46
N LEU A 96 -22.39 18.16 22.77
CA LEU A 96 -23.44 17.99 23.81
C LEU A 96 -24.46 19.13 23.83
N HIS A 97 -23.99 20.34 23.52
CA HIS A 97 -24.77 21.56 23.60
C HIS A 97 -24.77 22.23 22.24
N ASP A 98 -25.92 22.79 21.83
CA ASP A 98 -26.06 23.48 20.54
C ASP A 98 -25.06 24.64 20.35
N LYS A 99 -24.45 25.14 21.44
CA LYS A 99 -23.40 26.19 21.43
C LYS A 99 -21.97 25.66 21.58
N ALA A 100 -21.77 24.39 21.92
CA ALA A 100 -20.44 23.79 22.04
C ALA A 100 -19.94 23.37 20.65
N SER A 101 -18.68 23.65 20.34
CA SER A 101 -18.10 23.32 19.04
C SER A 101 -17.42 21.95 19.05
N ILE A 102 -17.64 21.15 17.99
CA ILE A 102 -16.88 19.92 17.76
C ILE A 102 -15.47 20.20 17.19
N GLN A 103 -15.16 21.47 16.91
CA GLN A 103 -13.93 21.91 16.27
C GLN A 103 -12.64 21.45 16.96
N PRO A 104 -12.48 21.46 18.30
CA PRO A 104 -11.24 21.02 18.93
C PRO A 104 -10.86 19.57 18.56
N PHE A 105 -11.86 18.68 18.48
CA PHE A 105 -11.66 17.32 18.00
C PHE A 105 -11.20 17.30 16.53
N LEU A 106 -11.85 18.09 15.66
CA LEU A 106 -11.48 18.16 14.24
C LEU A 106 -10.07 18.74 14.02
N LEU A 107 -9.66 19.74 14.80
CA LEU A 107 -8.32 20.31 14.69
C LEU A 107 -7.24 19.26 14.99
N ILE A 108 -7.44 18.43 16.01
CA ILE A 108 -6.52 17.35 16.37
C ILE A 108 -6.57 16.24 15.30
N LEU A 109 -7.76 15.84 14.86
CA LEU A 109 -7.93 14.80 13.85
C LEU A 109 -7.26 15.18 12.52
N ILE A 110 -7.52 16.39 12.01
CA ILE A 110 -6.91 16.90 10.78
C ILE A 110 -5.40 17.00 10.91
N ARG A 111 -4.88 17.41 12.07
CA ARG A 111 -3.44 17.47 12.30
C ARG A 111 -2.79 16.10 12.23
N ASN A 112 -3.39 15.10 12.88
CA ASN A 112 -2.84 13.75 12.91
C ASN A 112 -2.91 13.10 11.53
N LEU A 113 -4.02 13.31 10.80
CA LEU A 113 -4.14 12.90 9.41
C LEU A 113 -3.11 13.58 8.49
N HIS A 114 -2.90 14.88 8.65
CA HIS A 114 -1.90 15.63 7.88
C HIS A 114 -0.48 15.15 8.18
N ALA A 115 -0.15 14.83 9.44
CA ALA A 115 1.14 14.28 9.79
C ALA A 115 1.40 12.89 9.14
N VAL A 116 0.35 12.08 8.97
CA VAL A 116 0.42 10.78 8.28
C VAL A 116 0.45 10.95 6.75
N PHE A 117 -0.23 11.95 6.21
CA PHE A 117 -0.39 12.21 4.77
C PHE A 117 -0.11 13.69 4.43
N PRO A 118 1.14 14.14 4.53
CA PRO A 118 1.47 15.58 4.47
C PRO A 118 1.13 16.25 3.13
N HIS A 119 1.15 15.52 2.01
CA HIS A 119 0.89 16.11 0.70
C HIS A 119 -0.32 15.50 -0.04
N ARG A 120 -0.88 14.38 0.45
CA ARG A 120 -1.96 13.66 -0.25
C ARG A 120 -3.24 13.47 0.55
N LEU A 121 -3.39 14.12 1.71
CA LEU A 121 -4.56 13.85 2.55
C LEU A 121 -5.88 14.02 1.79
N GLN A 122 -6.06 15.11 1.05
CA GLN A 122 -7.28 15.39 0.28
C GLN A 122 -7.51 14.43 -0.91
N ALA A 123 -6.50 13.69 -1.34
CA ALA A 123 -6.64 12.63 -2.35
C ALA A 123 -7.05 11.28 -1.74
N ILE A 124 -6.87 11.11 -0.42
CA ILE A 124 -7.10 9.86 0.31
C ILE A 124 -8.40 9.94 1.13
N VAL A 125 -8.65 11.10 1.72
CA VAL A 125 -9.80 11.41 2.57
C VAL A 125 -10.56 12.58 1.95
N GLU A 126 -11.81 12.34 1.62
CA GLU A 126 -12.73 13.39 1.21
C GLU A 126 -13.09 14.24 2.42
N ILE A 127 -12.85 15.54 2.36
CA ILE A 127 -13.18 16.48 3.44
C ILE A 127 -14.19 17.49 2.91
N ARG A 128 -15.36 17.54 3.55
CA ARG A 128 -16.46 18.44 3.18
C ARG A 128 -16.75 19.45 4.30
N PRO A 129 -17.04 20.72 3.96
CA PRO A 129 -17.01 21.31 2.60
C PRO A 129 -15.57 21.43 2.04
N GLU A 130 -15.44 21.63 0.72
CA GLU A 130 -14.17 21.55 -0.03
C GLU A 130 -13.03 22.45 0.55
N ASN A 131 -13.38 23.61 1.12
CA ASN A 131 -12.42 24.55 1.72
C ASN A 131 -12.14 24.30 3.21
N GLU A 132 -12.75 23.28 3.83
CA GLU A 132 -12.69 23.08 5.27
C GLU A 132 -11.33 22.59 5.74
N TYR A 133 -10.63 21.81 4.90
CA TYR A 133 -9.32 21.26 5.22
C TYR A 133 -8.28 22.35 5.51
N ASP A 134 -8.08 23.30 4.58
CA ASP A 134 -7.09 24.37 4.74
C ASP A 134 -7.39 25.26 5.94
N LYS A 135 -8.68 25.51 6.20
CA LYS A 135 -9.14 26.26 7.37
C LYS A 135 -8.81 25.54 8.66
N LEU A 136 -9.15 24.26 8.77
CA LEU A 136 -8.87 23.44 9.95
C LEU A 136 -7.37 23.25 10.17
N LEU A 137 -6.60 23.05 9.11
CA LEU A 137 -5.15 22.89 9.21
C LEU A 137 -4.47 24.17 9.71
N ARG A 138 -4.84 25.34 9.18
CA ARG A 138 -4.33 26.64 9.65
C ARG A 138 -4.61 26.85 11.13
N LEU A 139 -5.87 26.67 11.54
CA LEU A 139 -6.27 26.78 12.94
C LEU A 139 -5.52 25.76 13.81
N SER A 140 -5.37 24.53 13.34
CA SER A 140 -4.67 23.49 14.11
C SER A 140 -3.19 23.81 14.32
N ASN A 141 -2.54 24.47 13.36
CA ASN A 141 -1.17 24.92 13.51
C ASN A 141 -1.04 26.05 14.55
N GLU A 142 -2.03 26.93 14.66
CA GLU A 142 -2.05 28.00 15.68
C GLU A 142 -2.22 27.46 17.12
N TYR A 143 -3.03 26.41 17.30
CA TYR A 143 -3.39 25.92 18.64
C TYR A 143 -2.50 24.78 19.17
N TYR A 144 -1.78 24.05 18.31
CA TYR A 144 -1.18 22.76 18.69
C TYR A 144 0.26 22.55 18.19
N GLU A 145 1.20 23.49 18.34
CA GLU A 145 2.55 23.42 17.74
C GLU A 145 3.30 22.06 17.87
N ASP A 146 3.11 21.28 18.94
CA ASP A 146 4.02 20.15 19.32
C ASP A 146 3.49 18.70 19.18
N ILE A 147 2.25 18.45 18.73
CA ILE A 147 1.64 17.10 18.89
C ILE A 147 2.30 15.99 18.04
N LEU A 148 2.86 16.34 16.87
CA LEU A 148 3.64 15.44 16.01
C LEU A 148 4.77 16.26 15.38
N ASN A 149 6.01 15.99 15.78
CA ASN A 149 7.23 16.69 15.32
C ASN A 149 7.36 16.70 13.79
N GLY A 150 6.96 17.81 13.15
CA GLY A 150 7.24 18.13 11.74
C GLY A 150 6.86 17.09 10.68
N ILE A 151 7.06 17.44 9.42
CA ILE A 151 7.01 16.45 8.32
C ILE A 151 8.28 15.60 8.42
N ARG A 152 8.11 14.31 8.75
CA ARG A 152 9.23 13.38 8.85
C ARG A 152 9.81 13.01 7.48
N PRO A 153 11.08 12.60 7.41
CA PRO A 153 11.71 12.14 6.17
C PRO A 153 10.96 10.99 5.49
N CYS A 154 11.38 10.67 4.27
CA CYS A 154 10.80 9.60 3.47
C CYS A 154 9.27 9.71 3.26
N GLY A 155 8.75 10.93 3.16
CA GLY A 155 7.32 11.19 2.94
C GLY A 155 6.45 10.83 4.15
N GLY A 156 6.95 11.07 5.37
CA GLY A 156 6.22 10.80 6.62
C GLY A 156 6.11 9.31 6.96
N PHE A 157 6.96 8.45 6.40
CA PHE A 157 6.84 7.00 6.53
C PHE A 157 6.79 6.53 8.00
N SER A 158 7.66 7.07 8.85
CA SER A 158 7.76 6.66 10.26
C SER A 158 6.50 6.96 11.08
N VAL A 159 5.79 8.05 10.77
CA VAL A 159 4.49 8.38 11.40
C VAL A 159 3.40 7.42 10.89
N ARG A 160 3.39 7.13 9.58
CA ARG A 160 2.43 6.18 9.00
C ARG A 160 2.67 4.75 9.51
N TYR A 161 3.91 4.34 9.68
CA TYR A 161 4.29 3.07 10.28
C TYR A 161 3.79 2.96 11.72
N GLU A 162 3.98 4.00 12.54
CA GLU A 162 3.47 4.02 13.91
C GLU A 162 1.94 3.91 13.94
N CYS A 163 1.25 4.65 13.05
CA CYS A 163 -0.19 4.57 12.89
C CYS A 163 -0.66 3.19 12.41
N ALA A 164 0.09 2.54 11.52
CA ALA A 164 -0.18 1.18 11.04
C ALA A 164 0.05 0.14 12.15
N CYS A 165 1.07 0.32 13.00
CA CYS A 165 1.25 -0.53 14.18
C CYS A 165 0.03 -0.46 15.11
N ASP A 166 -0.55 0.72 15.33
CA ASP A 166 -1.83 0.85 16.06
C ASP A 166 -2.96 0.11 15.33
N LEU A 167 -3.09 0.28 14.00
CA LEU A 167 -4.11 -0.38 13.19
C LEU A 167 -4.09 -1.91 13.37
N TYR A 168 -2.91 -2.52 13.20
CA TYR A 168 -2.70 -3.97 13.30
C TYR A 168 -2.45 -4.46 14.74
N GLN A 169 -2.55 -3.59 15.75
CA GLN A 169 -2.27 -3.91 17.16
C GLN A 169 -0.89 -4.58 17.35
N SER A 170 0.09 -4.10 16.59
CA SER A 170 1.45 -4.60 16.52
C SER A 170 2.40 -3.74 17.36
N SER A 171 3.55 -4.30 17.74
CA SER A 171 4.57 -3.51 18.44
C SER A 171 5.22 -2.52 17.46
N CYS A 172 5.29 -1.24 17.84
CA CYS A 172 6.01 -0.23 17.06
C CYS A 172 7.50 -0.26 17.40
N HIS A 173 8.31 -0.70 16.44
CA HIS A 173 9.76 -0.84 16.63
C HIS A 173 10.48 0.48 16.38
N LYS A 174 11.04 1.10 17.42
CA LYS A 174 11.86 2.32 17.30
C LYS A 174 13.04 2.13 16.34
N TYR A 175 13.57 0.91 16.25
CA TYR A 175 14.59 0.54 15.28
C TYR A 175 14.17 0.86 13.84
N VAL A 176 12.93 0.50 13.45
CA VAL A 176 12.40 0.77 12.10
C VAL A 176 12.31 2.28 11.87
N GLN A 177 11.75 3.03 12.81
CA GLN A 177 11.64 4.49 12.68
C GLN A 177 13.03 5.14 12.54
N ASN A 178 13.99 4.75 13.38
CA ASN A 178 15.35 5.29 13.33
C ASN A 178 16.06 4.96 12.02
N LEU A 179 15.88 3.74 11.51
CA LEU A 179 16.47 3.30 10.24
C LEU A 179 15.90 4.11 9.07
N ILE A 180 14.59 4.34 9.06
CA ILE A 180 13.95 5.16 8.04
C ILE A 180 14.39 6.62 8.12
N ASP A 181 14.25 7.23 9.30
CA ASP A 181 14.46 8.66 9.49
C ASP A 181 15.94 9.06 9.34
N ASN A 182 16.89 8.16 9.67
CA ASN A 182 18.32 8.48 9.65
C ASN A 182 19.13 7.79 8.55
N VAL A 183 18.72 6.62 8.06
CA VAL A 183 19.49 5.89 7.03
C VAL A 183 18.82 5.98 5.66
N PHE A 184 17.56 5.56 5.53
CA PHE A 184 16.87 5.62 4.23
C PHE A 184 16.69 7.05 3.72
N ALA A 185 16.44 8.01 4.63
CA ALA A 185 16.31 9.43 4.31
C ALA A 185 17.50 10.00 3.53
N HIS A 186 18.71 9.48 3.78
CA HIS A 186 19.95 9.96 3.16
C HIS A 186 20.39 9.12 1.95
N ARG A 187 19.65 8.06 1.58
CA ARG A 187 19.95 7.23 0.41
C ARG A 187 19.46 7.88 -0.88
N VAL A 188 20.38 8.06 -1.83
CA VAL A 188 20.07 8.60 -3.17
C VAL A 188 19.15 7.66 -3.97
N SER A 189 19.26 6.35 -3.78
CA SER A 189 18.53 5.35 -4.59
C SER A 189 17.02 5.35 -4.37
N ARG A 190 16.54 5.90 -3.23
CA ARG A 190 15.12 5.85 -2.81
C ARG A 190 14.53 4.44 -2.88
N GLU A 191 15.38 3.45 -2.60
CA GLU A 191 15.01 2.04 -2.53
C GLU A 191 14.61 1.67 -1.11
N PHE A 192 13.43 1.10 -0.95
CA PHE A 192 12.99 0.42 0.26
C PHE A 192 13.33 -1.07 0.14
N THR A 193 14.32 -1.53 0.90
CA THR A 193 14.76 -2.93 0.88
C THR A 193 14.48 -3.61 2.22
N PHE A 194 13.89 -4.80 2.16
CA PHE A 194 13.54 -5.57 3.35
C PHE A 194 14.72 -6.31 3.99
N ARG A 195 15.90 -6.30 3.35
CA ARG A 195 17.14 -6.85 3.93
C ARG A 195 17.51 -6.18 5.25
N GLU A 196 17.21 -4.89 5.40
CA GLU A 196 17.47 -4.13 6.64
C GLU A 196 16.54 -4.53 7.81
N PHE A 197 15.52 -5.34 7.54
CA PHE A 197 14.48 -5.77 8.47
C PHE A 197 14.45 -7.31 8.65
N GLU A 198 15.53 -8.01 8.32
CA GLU A 198 15.63 -9.48 8.40
C GLU A 198 15.43 -10.03 9.82
N SER A 199 15.71 -9.23 10.86
CA SER A 199 15.49 -9.61 12.26
C SER A 199 14.01 -9.58 12.67
N LEU A 200 13.14 -8.98 11.86
CA LEU A 200 11.72 -8.82 12.15
C LEU A 200 10.89 -9.98 11.59
N THR A 201 9.75 -10.26 12.22
CA THR A 201 8.86 -11.34 11.78
C THR A 201 7.94 -10.88 10.64
N GLN A 202 7.32 -11.83 9.94
CA GLN A 202 6.30 -11.52 8.93
C GLN A 202 5.13 -10.69 9.49
N LYS A 203 4.80 -10.81 10.78
CA LYS A 203 3.77 -9.98 11.42
C LYS A 203 4.22 -8.53 11.60
N ASP A 204 5.49 -8.32 11.92
CA ASP A 204 6.07 -6.98 12.04
C ASP A 204 6.21 -6.30 10.67
N TRP A 205 6.35 -7.07 9.60
CA TRP A 205 6.43 -6.54 8.22
C TRP A 205 5.10 -5.98 7.73
N LEU A 206 3.97 -6.49 8.22
CA LEU A 206 2.65 -6.05 7.77
C LEU A 206 2.43 -4.53 7.94
N PRO A 207 2.63 -3.91 9.13
CA PRO A 207 2.55 -2.45 9.27
C PRO A 207 3.62 -1.69 8.49
N ILE A 208 4.80 -2.29 8.25
CA ILE A 208 5.88 -1.68 7.44
C ILE A 208 5.43 -1.57 5.98
N ILE A 209 4.90 -2.67 5.42
CA ILE A 209 4.37 -2.69 4.06
C ILE A 209 3.17 -1.73 3.97
N HIS A 210 2.26 -1.73 4.95
CA HIS A 210 1.12 -0.81 4.96
C HIS A 210 1.52 0.66 4.91
N ALA A 211 2.62 1.04 5.59
CA ALA A 211 3.13 2.41 5.55
C ALA A 211 3.61 2.86 4.16
N LEU A 212 3.76 1.94 3.20
CA LEU A 212 4.03 2.25 1.80
C LEU A 212 2.76 2.60 1.01
N ARG A 213 1.54 2.32 1.50
CA ARG A 213 0.29 2.79 0.89
C ARG A 213 0.34 4.32 0.86
N HIS A 214 0.34 4.91 -0.33
CA HIS A 214 0.46 6.36 -0.54
C HIS A 214 1.79 7.00 -0.11
N ASN A 215 2.88 6.22 -0.02
CA ASN A 215 4.19 6.84 0.14
C ASN A 215 4.60 7.62 -1.12
N GLU A 216 5.25 8.77 -0.91
CA GLU A 216 5.64 9.70 -1.97
C GLU A 216 7.15 9.77 -2.19
N TRP A 217 7.92 8.96 -1.47
CA TRP A 217 9.37 9.04 -1.45
C TRP A 217 10.04 7.88 -2.16
N PHE A 218 9.65 6.64 -1.82
CA PHE A 218 10.31 5.45 -2.32
C PHE A 218 9.90 5.14 -3.75
N THR A 219 10.88 5.01 -4.64
CA THR A 219 10.66 4.70 -6.06
C THR A 219 10.94 3.24 -6.40
N LYS A 220 11.60 2.52 -5.49
CA LYS A 220 11.93 1.10 -5.63
C LYS A 220 11.58 0.35 -4.36
N LEU A 221 10.95 -0.81 -4.50
CA LEU A 221 10.65 -1.73 -3.41
C LEU A 221 11.29 -3.08 -3.69
N THR A 222 12.08 -3.59 -2.76
CA THR A 222 12.83 -4.84 -2.92
C THR A 222 12.65 -5.74 -1.71
N ILE A 223 12.13 -6.94 -1.98
CA ILE A 223 12.01 -8.05 -1.04
C ILE A 223 12.64 -9.25 -1.71
N GLU A 224 13.64 -9.86 -1.07
CA GLU A 224 14.37 -10.97 -1.67
C GLU A 224 14.66 -12.05 -0.64
N ASN A 225 14.71 -13.31 -1.08
CA ASN A 225 15.16 -14.47 -0.31
C ASN A 225 14.39 -14.73 0.99
N THR A 226 13.07 -14.56 0.96
CA THR A 226 12.22 -14.75 2.15
C THR A 226 10.80 -15.13 1.76
N LYS A 227 10.22 -16.13 2.41
CA LYS A 227 8.85 -16.55 2.09
C LYS A 227 7.84 -15.56 2.68
N LEU A 228 7.09 -14.88 1.80
CA LEU A 228 6.04 -13.96 2.21
C LEU A 228 4.80 -14.70 2.73
N SER A 229 4.23 -14.21 3.83
CA SER A 229 2.92 -14.66 4.31
C SER A 229 1.79 -14.21 3.37
N SER A 230 0.63 -14.87 3.44
CA SER A 230 -0.53 -14.45 2.63
C SER A 230 -0.96 -13.01 2.94
N GLU A 231 -0.93 -12.62 4.22
CA GLU A 231 -1.29 -11.25 4.65
C GLU A 231 -0.36 -10.20 4.03
N ASN A 232 0.96 -10.46 4.04
CA ASN A 232 1.93 -9.55 3.43
C ASN A 232 1.76 -9.46 1.90
N ILE A 233 1.35 -10.55 1.24
CA ILE A 233 1.03 -10.51 -0.20
C ILE A 233 -0.21 -9.63 -0.48
N ASP A 234 -1.28 -9.73 0.33
CA ASP A 234 -2.47 -8.89 0.16
C ASP A 234 -2.14 -7.41 0.38
N GLU A 235 -1.29 -7.15 1.36
CA GLU A 235 -0.78 -5.83 1.68
C GLU A 235 0.06 -5.26 0.54
N LEU A 236 1.00 -6.04 0.00
CA LEU A 236 1.81 -5.66 -1.16
C LEU A 236 0.98 -5.40 -2.41
N CYS A 237 -0.05 -6.21 -2.66
CA CYS A 237 -1.01 -5.96 -3.74
C CYS A 237 -1.68 -4.58 -3.56
N THR A 238 -2.05 -4.23 -2.32
CA THR A 238 -2.66 -2.93 -2.02
C THR A 238 -1.67 -1.78 -2.16
N VAL A 239 -0.43 -1.92 -1.69
CA VAL A 239 0.65 -0.94 -1.93
C VAL A 239 0.86 -0.73 -3.43
N THR A 240 0.95 -1.81 -4.20
CA THR A 240 1.19 -1.75 -5.66
C THR A 240 0.06 -1.02 -6.38
N ARG A 241 -1.18 -1.13 -5.89
CA ARG A 241 -2.36 -0.44 -6.45
C ARG A 241 -2.44 1.03 -6.05
N LEU A 242 -2.07 1.37 -4.82
CA LEU A 242 -2.30 2.71 -4.24
C LEU A 242 -1.07 3.62 -4.24
N CYS A 243 0.13 3.05 -4.38
CA CYS A 243 1.38 3.79 -4.43
C CYS A 243 1.68 4.19 -5.88
N GLU A 244 1.83 5.50 -6.10
CA GLU A 244 2.07 6.09 -7.43
C GLU A 244 3.56 6.39 -7.68
N THR A 245 4.42 6.15 -6.71
CA THR A 245 5.85 6.47 -6.77
C THR A 245 6.73 5.26 -7.03
N ILE A 246 6.32 4.05 -6.62
CA ILE A 246 7.09 2.82 -6.81
C ILE A 246 7.07 2.41 -8.29
N LYS A 247 8.19 2.63 -8.97
CA LYS A 247 8.42 2.28 -10.37
C LYS A 247 9.14 0.94 -10.55
N ASP A 248 9.93 0.53 -9.56
CA ASP A 248 10.67 -0.74 -9.59
C ASP A 248 10.22 -1.63 -8.42
N LEU A 249 9.63 -2.78 -8.74
CA LEU A 249 9.16 -3.75 -7.77
C LEU A 249 9.90 -5.08 -7.96
N ARG A 250 10.70 -5.45 -6.96
CA ARG A 250 11.47 -6.69 -6.93
C ARG A 250 10.99 -7.58 -5.80
N LEU A 251 10.45 -8.75 -6.17
CA LEU A 251 9.99 -9.80 -5.27
C LEU A 251 10.71 -11.11 -5.64
N VAL A 252 12.01 -11.19 -5.34
CA VAL A 252 12.87 -12.29 -5.80
C VAL A 252 12.92 -13.42 -4.78
N ASN A 253 12.66 -14.66 -5.19
CA ASN A 253 12.69 -15.81 -4.27
C ASN A 253 11.82 -15.57 -3.01
N CYS A 254 10.60 -15.07 -3.24
CA CYS A 254 9.66 -14.67 -2.19
C CYS A 254 8.67 -15.79 -1.80
N GLY A 255 8.86 -17.00 -2.35
CA GLY A 255 7.93 -18.12 -2.19
C GLY A 255 6.58 -17.89 -2.88
N LEU A 256 6.53 -17.04 -3.91
CA LEU A 256 5.31 -16.75 -4.67
C LEU A 256 4.94 -17.97 -5.52
N THR A 257 3.65 -18.34 -5.50
CA THR A 257 3.12 -19.48 -6.26
C THR A 257 2.19 -19.01 -7.37
N LYS A 258 1.63 -19.93 -8.17
CA LYS A 258 0.62 -19.61 -9.19
C LYS A 258 -0.58 -18.78 -8.71
N ASP A 259 -0.96 -18.90 -7.44
CA ASP A 259 -2.09 -18.14 -6.90
C ASP A 259 -1.77 -16.64 -6.73
N PHE A 260 -0.48 -16.30 -6.60
CA PHE A 260 -0.02 -14.91 -6.64
C PHE A 260 -0.41 -14.24 -7.95
N GLY A 261 -0.29 -14.94 -9.09
CA GLY A 261 -0.62 -14.38 -10.40
C GLY A 261 -2.06 -13.87 -10.48
N THR A 262 -3.00 -14.57 -9.84
CA THR A 262 -4.42 -14.15 -9.76
C THR A 262 -4.61 -12.91 -8.89
N ARG A 263 -3.96 -12.89 -7.72
CA ARG A 263 -4.09 -11.80 -6.73
C ARG A 263 -3.43 -10.52 -7.24
N PHE A 264 -2.22 -10.65 -7.77
CA PHE A 264 -1.40 -9.55 -8.23
C PHE A 264 -1.80 -9.03 -9.61
N GLY A 265 -2.37 -9.88 -10.48
CA GLY A 265 -2.82 -9.51 -11.82
C GLY A 265 -3.72 -8.26 -11.81
N HIS A 266 -4.73 -8.23 -10.95
CA HIS A 266 -5.63 -7.08 -10.82
C HIS A 266 -4.92 -5.77 -10.45
N CYS A 267 -3.76 -5.85 -9.77
CA CYS A 267 -2.97 -4.67 -9.41
C CYS A 267 -2.12 -4.18 -10.59
N LEU A 268 -1.69 -5.08 -11.48
CA LEU A 268 -0.84 -4.78 -12.62
C LEU A 268 -1.52 -3.92 -13.69
N SER A 269 -2.84 -3.94 -13.80
CA SER A 269 -3.55 -3.11 -14.80
C SER A 269 -3.54 -1.62 -14.47
N VAL A 270 -3.43 -1.27 -13.19
CA VAL A 270 -3.57 0.11 -12.67
C VAL A 270 -2.31 0.69 -12.04
N THR A 271 -1.33 -0.16 -11.68
CA THR A 271 -0.11 0.28 -11.00
C THR A 271 0.82 1.09 -11.89
N CYS A 272 1.59 1.99 -11.28
CA CYS A 272 2.63 2.77 -11.94
C CYS A 272 3.97 2.05 -12.13
N VAL A 273 4.11 0.79 -11.66
CA VAL A 273 5.32 -0.03 -11.78
C VAL A 273 5.74 -0.19 -13.24
N GLU A 274 6.99 0.14 -13.54
CA GLU A 274 7.61 0.04 -14.87
C GLU A 274 8.61 -1.12 -14.95
N ASN A 275 9.20 -1.55 -13.84
CA ASN A 275 10.12 -2.68 -13.76
C ASN A 275 9.61 -3.69 -12.74
N LEU A 276 9.40 -4.93 -13.18
CA LEU A 276 8.87 -6.00 -12.34
C LEU A 276 9.83 -7.18 -12.34
N ASP A 277 10.39 -7.51 -11.17
CA ASP A 277 11.21 -8.69 -10.97
C ASP A 277 10.48 -9.69 -10.06
N LEU A 278 10.08 -10.83 -10.62
CA LEU A 278 9.47 -11.95 -9.91
C LEU A 278 10.35 -13.20 -9.96
N SER A 279 11.64 -13.04 -10.25
CA SER A 279 12.55 -14.18 -10.46
C SER A 279 12.65 -15.11 -9.25
N ASN A 280 13.00 -16.36 -9.52
CA ASN A 280 13.14 -17.43 -8.53
C ASN A 280 11.87 -17.73 -7.72
N ASN A 281 10.68 -17.51 -8.29
CA ASN A 281 9.39 -17.88 -7.69
C ASN A 281 8.68 -18.97 -8.50
N THR A 282 7.99 -19.90 -7.85
CA THR A 282 7.28 -20.99 -8.55
C THR A 282 5.90 -20.56 -9.07
N LEU A 283 5.87 -19.60 -10.00
CA LEU A 283 4.62 -19.10 -10.58
C LEU A 283 3.92 -20.13 -11.46
N GLU A 284 4.67 -21.05 -12.09
CA GLU A 284 4.16 -22.01 -13.07
C GLU A 284 3.45 -21.33 -14.26
N ASP A 285 2.99 -22.12 -15.23
CA ASP A 285 2.24 -21.59 -16.38
C ASP A 285 0.96 -20.85 -15.95
N LYS A 286 0.25 -21.37 -14.92
CA LYS A 286 -0.99 -20.77 -14.43
C LYS A 286 -0.76 -19.35 -13.88
N GLY A 287 0.34 -19.12 -13.16
CA GLY A 287 0.68 -17.80 -12.64
C GLY A 287 0.93 -16.81 -13.77
N LEU A 288 1.74 -17.16 -14.76
CA LEU A 288 2.02 -16.28 -15.90
C LEU A 288 0.77 -16.02 -16.75
N ILE A 289 -0.09 -17.01 -16.97
CA ILE A 289 -1.35 -16.82 -17.71
C ILE A 289 -2.24 -15.79 -17.01
N ASN A 290 -2.36 -15.85 -15.68
CA ASN A 290 -3.16 -14.90 -14.91
C ASN A 290 -2.56 -13.48 -14.87
N LEU A 291 -1.23 -13.37 -14.83
CA LEU A 291 -0.56 -12.08 -14.98
C LEU A 291 -0.79 -11.51 -16.37
N SER A 292 -0.67 -12.34 -17.41
CA SER A 292 -0.84 -11.97 -18.82
C SER A 292 -2.26 -11.45 -19.09
N SER A 293 -3.30 -12.15 -18.64
CA SER A 293 -4.69 -11.70 -18.83
C SER A 293 -4.94 -10.32 -18.24
N SER A 294 -4.30 -10.00 -17.12
CA SER A 294 -4.42 -8.69 -16.48
C SER A 294 -3.59 -7.61 -17.19
N LEU A 295 -2.42 -7.98 -17.70
CA LEU A 295 -1.60 -7.10 -18.53
C LEU A 295 -2.32 -6.68 -19.82
N GLN A 296 -3.27 -7.47 -20.34
CA GLN A 296 -4.04 -7.11 -21.54
C GLN A 296 -4.78 -5.76 -21.39
N GLN A 297 -5.20 -5.41 -20.18
CA GLN A 297 -5.94 -4.17 -19.90
C GLN A 297 -5.05 -3.01 -19.45
N ARG A 298 -3.75 -3.26 -19.27
CA ARG A 298 -2.81 -2.27 -18.73
C ARG A 298 -2.56 -1.16 -19.74
N LYS A 299 -2.78 0.09 -19.32
CA LYS A 299 -2.52 1.29 -20.15
C LYS A 299 -1.23 2.03 -19.80
N LEU A 300 -0.60 1.68 -18.69
CA LEU A 300 0.63 2.29 -18.21
C LEU A 300 1.86 1.53 -18.77
N PRO A 301 2.99 2.22 -19.00
CA PRO A 301 4.18 1.58 -19.56
C PRO A 301 4.73 0.53 -18.60
N LEU A 302 5.16 -0.61 -19.13
CA LEU A 302 5.91 -1.64 -18.41
C LEU A 302 7.14 -1.95 -19.26
N ARG A 303 8.31 -1.62 -18.74
CA ARG A 303 9.59 -1.61 -19.46
C ARG A 303 10.39 -2.89 -19.27
N SER A 304 10.38 -3.43 -18.07
CA SER A 304 11.16 -4.62 -17.74
C SER A 304 10.32 -5.65 -17.00
N ILE A 305 10.41 -6.90 -17.44
CA ILE A 305 9.83 -8.06 -16.76
C ILE A 305 10.92 -9.13 -16.59
N ASN A 306 11.23 -9.46 -15.34
CA ASN A 306 12.11 -10.57 -15.01
C ASN A 306 11.31 -11.74 -14.41
N LEU A 307 11.30 -12.85 -15.14
CA LEU A 307 10.65 -14.11 -14.80
C LEU A 307 11.66 -15.28 -14.80
N GLN A 308 12.93 -14.98 -14.51
CA GLN A 308 13.97 -15.99 -14.42
C GLN A 308 13.60 -17.08 -13.39
N SER A 309 13.79 -18.34 -13.77
CA SER A 309 13.57 -19.51 -12.91
C SER A 309 12.18 -19.58 -12.28
N CYS A 310 11.15 -19.23 -13.06
CA CYS A 310 9.76 -19.17 -12.59
C CYS A 310 8.92 -20.44 -12.84
N SER A 311 9.55 -21.52 -13.30
CA SER A 311 8.89 -22.77 -13.74
C SER A 311 7.90 -22.56 -14.90
N ILE A 312 8.21 -21.65 -15.81
CA ILE A 312 7.43 -21.34 -17.01
C ILE A 312 7.74 -22.35 -18.13
N THR A 313 6.73 -22.69 -18.92
CA THR A 313 6.87 -23.50 -20.14
C THR A 313 6.36 -22.75 -21.38
N HIS A 314 6.48 -23.35 -22.57
CA HIS A 314 5.99 -22.78 -23.83
C HIS A 314 4.48 -22.46 -23.82
N LYS A 315 3.67 -23.17 -23.02
CA LYS A 315 2.21 -22.98 -22.98
C LYS A 315 1.81 -21.58 -22.51
N SER A 316 2.45 -21.09 -21.45
CA SER A 316 2.14 -19.76 -20.94
C SER A 316 2.80 -18.64 -21.75
N LEU A 317 3.91 -18.93 -22.44
CA LEU A 317 4.51 -17.97 -23.39
C LEU A 317 3.59 -17.65 -24.57
N GLN A 318 2.84 -18.62 -25.11
CA GLN A 318 1.85 -18.35 -26.15
C GLN A 318 0.73 -17.40 -25.67
N ALA A 319 0.29 -17.56 -24.43
CA ALA A 319 -0.68 -16.65 -23.81
C ALA A 319 -0.09 -15.25 -23.57
N PHE A 320 1.17 -15.18 -23.14
CA PHE A 320 1.90 -13.92 -22.96
C PHE A 320 2.10 -13.19 -24.31
N HIS A 321 2.50 -13.90 -25.36
CA HIS A 321 2.58 -13.37 -26.72
C HIS A 321 1.24 -12.81 -27.21
N THR A 322 0.15 -13.55 -27.03
CA THR A 322 -1.20 -13.07 -27.39
C THR A 322 -1.55 -11.78 -26.64
N THR A 323 -1.18 -11.70 -25.37
CA THR A 323 -1.36 -10.48 -24.56
C THR A 323 -0.53 -9.32 -25.10
N LEU A 324 0.75 -9.57 -25.43
CA LEU A 324 1.67 -8.58 -25.98
C LEU A 324 1.12 -7.99 -27.28
N MET A 325 0.59 -8.83 -28.18
CA MET A 325 0.00 -8.41 -29.45
C MET A 325 -1.31 -7.62 -29.28
N ASN A 326 -2.09 -7.94 -28.24
CA ASN A 326 -3.37 -7.27 -27.96
C ASN A 326 -3.21 -6.01 -27.08
N ASN A 327 -2.03 -5.76 -26.51
CA ASN A 327 -1.75 -4.57 -25.73
C ASN A 327 -0.67 -3.72 -26.42
N THR A 328 -1.11 -2.73 -27.22
CA THR A 328 -0.22 -1.78 -27.90
C THR A 328 0.71 -1.02 -26.93
N CYS A 329 0.26 -0.73 -25.71
CA CYS A 329 1.09 -0.04 -24.73
C CYS A 329 2.24 -0.96 -24.26
N LEU A 330 1.95 -2.20 -23.91
CA LEU A 330 2.97 -3.17 -23.51
C LEU A 330 3.95 -3.44 -24.66
N LEU A 331 3.44 -3.68 -25.88
CA LEU A 331 4.24 -3.93 -27.08
C LEU A 331 5.26 -2.81 -27.36
N LYS A 332 4.85 -1.54 -27.19
CA LYS A 332 5.66 -0.35 -27.48
C LYS A 332 6.55 0.12 -26.33
N ASN A 333 6.44 -0.49 -25.14
CA ASN A 333 7.20 -0.03 -23.97
C ASN A 333 8.05 -1.12 -23.34
N LEU A 334 7.77 -2.41 -23.57
CA LEU A 334 8.56 -3.51 -23.02
C LEU A 334 9.91 -3.59 -23.73
N GLN A 335 10.98 -3.26 -23.00
CA GLN A 335 12.36 -3.20 -23.46
C GLN A 335 13.18 -4.42 -23.02
N THR A 336 12.96 -4.91 -21.80
CA THR A 336 13.71 -6.04 -21.26
C THR A 336 12.77 -7.16 -20.82
N LEU A 337 13.07 -8.39 -21.28
CA LEU A 337 12.39 -9.61 -20.84
C LEU A 337 13.44 -10.64 -20.44
N ASN A 338 13.35 -11.17 -19.21
CA ASN A 338 14.21 -12.26 -18.77
C ASN A 338 13.38 -13.52 -18.50
N LEU A 339 13.66 -14.58 -19.27
CA LEU A 339 13.02 -15.90 -19.19
C LEU A 339 14.04 -17.00 -18.85
N SER A 340 15.24 -16.63 -18.41
CA SER A 340 16.33 -17.58 -18.13
C SER A 340 15.93 -18.63 -17.10
N GLY A 341 16.49 -19.84 -17.17
CA GLY A 341 16.24 -20.91 -16.20
C GLY A 341 14.82 -21.47 -16.20
N ASN A 342 14.04 -21.25 -17.27
CA ASN A 342 12.69 -21.82 -17.46
C ASN A 342 12.71 -23.02 -18.41
N ARG A 343 11.63 -23.81 -18.41
CA ARG A 343 11.52 -25.08 -19.15
C ARG A 343 10.88 -24.88 -20.53
N ILE A 344 11.44 -23.97 -21.32
CA ILE A 344 10.91 -23.60 -22.64
C ILE A 344 11.59 -24.48 -23.71
N LYS A 345 10.94 -25.59 -24.06
CA LYS A 345 11.50 -26.60 -24.97
C LYS A 345 11.35 -26.30 -26.45
N GLU A 346 10.43 -25.42 -26.82
CA GLU A 346 10.07 -25.13 -28.20
C GLU A 346 10.64 -23.78 -28.63
N GLU A 347 11.71 -23.81 -29.43
CA GLU A 347 12.39 -22.62 -29.99
C GLU A 347 11.40 -21.68 -30.73
N ASN A 348 10.44 -22.24 -31.46
CA ASN A 348 9.41 -21.47 -32.17
C ASN A 348 8.53 -20.61 -31.24
N CYS A 349 8.42 -20.95 -29.96
CA CYS A 349 7.65 -20.15 -29.00
C CYS A 349 8.42 -18.89 -28.54
N ILE A 350 9.69 -18.77 -28.88
CA ILE A 350 10.50 -17.57 -28.63
C ILE A 350 10.44 -16.65 -29.85
N THR A 351 10.46 -17.21 -31.06
CA THR A 351 10.38 -16.42 -32.31
C THR A 351 9.06 -15.67 -32.44
N ILE A 352 7.95 -16.19 -31.88
CA ILE A 352 6.67 -15.46 -31.81
C ILE A 352 6.80 -14.12 -31.07
N LEU A 353 7.63 -14.02 -30.02
CA LEU A 353 7.79 -12.77 -29.27
C LEU A 353 8.41 -11.65 -30.13
N PHE A 354 9.17 -12.02 -31.17
CA PHE A 354 9.81 -11.09 -32.10
C PHE A 354 9.14 -10.95 -33.46
N SER A 355 8.07 -11.70 -33.72
CA SER A 355 7.40 -11.72 -35.03
C SER A 355 6.75 -10.38 -35.42
N ASN A 356 6.71 -9.42 -34.50
CA ASN A 356 6.20 -8.07 -34.75
C ASN A 356 7.32 -7.02 -34.76
N ASN A 357 7.46 -6.29 -35.87
CA ASN A 357 8.43 -5.20 -36.04
C ASN A 357 8.14 -3.98 -35.17
N ASP A 358 6.93 -3.84 -34.62
CA ASP A 358 6.55 -2.72 -33.75
C ASP A 358 6.92 -2.94 -32.27
N ASN A 359 7.45 -4.11 -31.91
CA ASN A 359 7.89 -4.35 -30.54
C ASN A 359 9.17 -3.55 -30.23
N MET A 360 9.27 -3.03 -29.00
CA MET A 360 10.43 -2.25 -28.52
C MET A 360 11.36 -3.10 -27.64
N LEU A 361 11.34 -4.42 -27.81
CA LEU A 361 12.15 -5.33 -26.99
C LEU A 361 13.62 -5.24 -27.42
N GLU A 362 14.44 -4.66 -26.56
CA GLU A 362 15.89 -4.43 -26.74
C GLU A 362 16.71 -5.58 -26.16
N GLU A 363 16.25 -6.18 -25.05
CA GLU A 363 16.98 -7.21 -24.32
C GLU A 363 16.10 -8.44 -24.05
N LEU A 364 16.57 -9.61 -24.47
CA LEU A 364 15.96 -10.90 -24.13
C LEU A 364 16.99 -11.86 -23.55
N HIS A 365 16.76 -12.27 -22.30
CA HIS A 365 17.62 -13.25 -21.62
C HIS A 365 16.99 -14.64 -21.62
N LEU A 366 17.72 -15.61 -22.17
CA LEU A 366 17.32 -17.01 -22.34
C LEU A 366 18.38 -18.01 -21.84
N SER A 367 19.25 -17.60 -20.91
CA SER A 367 20.27 -18.52 -20.39
C SER A 367 19.61 -19.67 -19.64
N ASP A 368 20.19 -20.86 -19.70
CA ASP A 368 19.69 -22.07 -19.01
C ASP A 368 18.23 -22.45 -19.35
N VAL A 369 17.79 -22.13 -20.56
CA VAL A 369 16.54 -22.66 -21.12
C VAL A 369 16.79 -24.06 -21.70
N GLU A 370 15.98 -25.04 -21.28
CA GLU A 370 16.05 -26.40 -21.81
C GLU A 370 15.54 -26.46 -23.26
N PHE A 371 16.40 -26.26 -24.27
CA PHE A 371 16.02 -26.50 -25.68
C PHE A 371 16.01 -27.99 -26.02
N SER A 372 15.03 -28.46 -26.79
CA SER A 372 15.02 -29.84 -27.28
C SER A 372 16.04 -30.00 -28.43
N LEU A 373 16.96 -30.98 -28.27
CA LEU A 373 18.09 -31.22 -29.18
C LEU A 373 17.69 -31.46 -30.65
N GLU A 374 16.44 -31.83 -30.94
CA GLU A 374 15.94 -32.14 -32.28
C GLU A 374 15.69 -30.89 -33.17
N SER A 375 15.71 -29.67 -32.61
CA SER A 375 15.40 -28.42 -33.34
C SER A 375 16.63 -27.54 -33.66
N THR A 376 17.81 -27.97 -33.21
CA THR A 376 18.97 -27.10 -32.89
C THR A 376 19.79 -26.56 -34.06
N SER A 377 19.52 -26.90 -35.33
CA SER A 377 20.30 -26.39 -36.46
C SER A 377 19.63 -25.25 -37.25
N HIS A 378 18.30 -25.17 -37.25
CA HIS A 378 17.55 -24.14 -37.99
C HIS A 378 16.87 -23.12 -37.06
N GLY A 379 16.29 -23.55 -35.94
CA GLY A 379 15.58 -22.65 -35.02
C GLY A 379 16.54 -21.77 -34.21
N SER A 380 17.64 -22.33 -33.71
CA SER A 380 18.72 -21.59 -33.05
C SER A 380 19.30 -20.47 -33.94
N LYS A 381 19.48 -20.76 -35.23
CA LYS A 381 19.98 -19.81 -36.23
C LYS A 381 18.93 -18.73 -36.55
N GLN A 382 17.66 -19.08 -36.68
CA GLN A 382 16.57 -18.11 -36.83
C GLN A 382 16.39 -17.21 -35.62
N ILE A 383 16.47 -17.75 -34.40
CA ILE A 383 16.42 -16.96 -33.17
C ILE A 383 17.61 -16.00 -33.15
N PHE A 384 18.82 -16.49 -33.41
CA PHE A 384 20.02 -15.67 -33.45
C PHE A 384 19.92 -14.59 -34.54
N ASP A 385 19.44 -14.92 -35.74
CA ASP A 385 19.28 -13.97 -36.85
C ASP A 385 18.20 -12.92 -36.54
N ILE A 386 17.07 -13.30 -35.93
CA ILE A 386 16.01 -12.36 -35.53
C ILE A 386 16.47 -11.44 -34.39
N ILE A 387 17.16 -11.98 -33.39
CA ILE A 387 17.73 -11.24 -32.27
C ILE A 387 18.85 -10.31 -32.79
N PHE A 388 19.75 -10.82 -33.62
CA PHE A 388 20.88 -10.07 -34.17
C PHE A 388 20.42 -8.93 -35.09
N ASN A 389 19.45 -9.18 -35.98
CA ASN A 389 18.90 -8.15 -36.88
C ASN A 389 18.04 -7.09 -36.16
N LYS A 390 17.62 -7.33 -34.91
CA LYS A 390 16.81 -6.39 -34.13
C LYS A 390 17.60 -5.64 -33.06
N ILE A 391 18.67 -6.25 -32.52
CA ILE A 391 19.47 -5.71 -31.41
C ILE A 391 20.79 -5.07 -31.89
N SER A 392 21.27 -5.38 -33.10
CA SER A 392 22.40 -4.66 -33.71
C SER A 392 21.91 -3.67 -34.77
N PRO A 393 22.14 -2.35 -34.63
CA PRO A 393 21.82 -1.37 -35.66
C PRO A 393 22.69 -1.49 -36.92
#